data_AF-A0A3D0QQ07-F1
#
_entry.id   AF-A0A3D0QQ07-F1
#
_cell.length_a   1.000
_cell.length_b   1.000
_cell.length_c   1.000
_cell.angle_alpha   90.00
_cell.angle_beta   90.00
_cell.angle_gamma   90.00
#
_symmetry.space_group_name_H-M   'P 1'
#
loop_
_entity.id
_entity.type
_entity.pdbx_description
1 polymer ?
#
loop_
_entity_poly.entity_id
_entity_poly.type
_entity_poly.pdbx_seq_one_letter_code
_entity_poly.pdbx_strand_id
1 'polypeptide(L)'
;MYQPADHFTLAALSYDIPMATEFLGEARVDRNPHHVSFAYVPASDDRELGLVHDHAYWVSEIRPAGTQPDDGTAPDDGAAVAEPAPVKGLVDAFSHGFGRGDAPSTRGLGSGTEPLPYTEVNRTWGPHPSIPVANRLDLELTDVRSVDIALSRARLNPRAVLTVRAEADSAGEVLLAGRFRDGTRVLRDGKPIEAESGPRGVTLPIVPGDHTYKIVPPGR
;
A
#
# COMPACT_ATOMS: atom_id res chain seq x y z
N MET A 1 -36.20 18.30 20.79
CA MET A 1 -35.35 19.14 19.91
C MET A 1 -34.19 18.25 19.50
N TYR A 2 -34.09 17.89 18.22
CA TYR A 2 -32.99 17.05 17.70
C TYR A 2 -31.68 17.86 17.68
N GLN A 3 -30.53 17.19 17.79
CA GLN A 3 -29.25 17.89 17.67
C GLN A 3 -29.05 18.26 16.18
N PRO A 4 -28.80 19.54 15.86
CA PRO A 4 -28.46 19.90 14.50
C PRO A 4 -27.16 19.19 14.07
N ALA A 5 -27.07 18.82 12.79
CA ALA A 5 -25.97 18.06 12.19
C ALA A 5 -25.84 16.59 12.69
N ASP A 6 -26.90 15.99 13.22
CA ASP A 6 -26.96 14.53 13.45
C ASP A 6 -27.24 13.75 12.15
N HIS A 7 -27.29 12.41 12.24
CA HIS A 7 -27.55 11.54 11.09
C HIS A 7 -28.92 11.77 10.43
N PHE A 8 -29.90 12.36 11.15
CA PHE A 8 -31.20 12.74 10.58
C PHE A 8 -31.12 14.01 9.73
N THR A 9 -30.03 14.76 9.78
CA THR A 9 -29.83 15.96 8.94
C THR A 9 -29.92 15.62 7.45
N LEU A 10 -29.43 14.45 7.03
CA LEU A 10 -29.56 13.98 5.64
C LEU A 10 -31.03 13.80 5.22
N ALA A 11 -31.85 13.25 6.12
CA ALA A 11 -33.28 13.06 5.90
C ALA A 11 -34.04 14.40 5.95
N ALA A 12 -33.65 15.32 6.84
CA ALA A 12 -34.22 16.66 6.92
C ALA A 12 -33.95 17.49 5.66
N LEU A 13 -32.80 17.27 5.01
CA LEU A 13 -32.47 17.84 3.71
C LEU A 13 -33.09 17.07 2.53
N SER A 14 -34.01 16.12 2.78
CA SER A 14 -34.66 15.29 1.75
C SER A 14 -33.68 14.54 0.83
N TYR A 15 -32.48 14.21 1.34
CA TYR A 15 -31.37 13.66 0.56
C TYR A 15 -30.90 14.56 -0.61
N ASP A 16 -31.35 15.82 -0.65
CA ASP A 16 -30.86 16.83 -1.60
C ASP A 16 -29.62 17.51 -1.00
N ILE A 17 -28.46 16.97 -1.34
CA ILE A 17 -27.16 17.40 -0.83
C ILE A 17 -26.29 17.74 -2.03
N PRO A 18 -26.46 18.94 -2.64
CA PRO A 18 -25.77 19.30 -3.88
C PRO A 18 -24.24 19.28 -3.72
N MET A 19 -23.74 19.64 -2.53
CA MET A 19 -22.32 19.52 -2.14
C MET A 19 -21.79 18.08 -2.22
N ALA A 20 -22.62 17.05 -2.00
CA ALA A 20 -22.21 15.66 -2.15
C ALA A 20 -22.03 15.28 -3.61
N THR A 21 -22.81 15.86 -4.53
CA THR A 21 -22.68 15.59 -5.96
C THR A 21 -21.38 16.16 -6.53
N GLU A 22 -21.03 17.39 -6.14
CA GLU A 22 -19.76 18.02 -6.50
C GLU A 22 -18.56 17.26 -5.90
N PHE A 23 -18.67 16.85 -4.63
CA PHE A 23 -17.63 16.10 -3.93
C PHE A 23 -17.41 14.69 -4.49
N LEU A 24 -18.49 13.94 -4.75
CA LEU A 24 -18.40 12.56 -5.26
C LEU A 24 -18.00 12.52 -6.74
N GLY A 25 -18.37 13.54 -7.52
CA GLY A 25 -18.01 13.68 -8.93
C GLY A 25 -18.34 12.45 -9.79
N GLU A 26 -17.51 12.18 -10.81
CA GLU A 26 -17.68 10.99 -11.69
C GLU A 26 -17.16 9.67 -11.08
N ALA A 27 -16.61 9.67 -9.87
CA ALA A 27 -16.06 8.51 -9.15
C ALA A 27 -15.41 7.44 -10.06
N ARG A 28 -14.32 7.77 -10.76
CA ARG A 28 -13.56 6.79 -11.54
C ARG A 28 -12.44 6.19 -10.70
N VAL A 29 -12.44 4.86 -10.56
CA VAL A 29 -11.38 4.14 -9.86
C VAL A 29 -10.21 3.89 -10.81
N ASP A 30 -9.03 4.42 -10.50
CA ASP A 30 -7.78 3.94 -11.09
C ASP A 30 -7.48 2.54 -10.53
N ARG A 31 -7.57 1.52 -11.37
CA ARG A 31 -7.36 0.12 -10.96
C ARG A 31 -5.88 -0.27 -10.88
N ASN A 32 -4.98 0.56 -11.41
CA ASN A 32 -3.55 0.30 -11.43
C ASN A 32 -2.78 1.59 -11.09
N PRO A 33 -2.91 2.10 -9.86
CA PRO A 33 -2.17 3.28 -9.45
C PRO A 33 -0.66 2.99 -9.49
N HIS A 34 0.14 4.03 -9.69
CA HIS A 34 1.60 3.95 -9.71
C HIS A 34 2.22 3.71 -8.33
N HIS A 35 1.47 4.03 -7.27
CA HIS A 35 1.86 3.88 -5.87
C HIS A 35 0.70 3.23 -5.10
N VAL A 36 1.00 2.19 -4.33
CA VAL A 36 0.08 1.54 -3.38
C VAL A 36 0.71 1.53 -1.99
N SER A 37 0.08 2.23 -1.05
CA SER A 37 0.38 2.11 0.39
C SER A 37 -0.82 1.43 1.06
N PHE A 38 -0.59 0.27 1.67
CA PHE A 38 -1.68 -0.55 2.21
C PHE A 38 -1.28 -1.27 3.49
N ALA A 39 -2.11 -1.14 4.52
CA ALA A 39 -1.96 -1.83 5.79
C ALA A 39 -2.95 -2.98 5.89
N TYR A 40 -2.45 -4.17 6.23
CA TYR A 40 -3.27 -5.34 6.52
C TYR A 40 -3.26 -5.65 8.02
N VAL A 41 -4.46 -5.70 8.59
CA VAL A 41 -4.71 -6.04 9.99
C VAL A 41 -5.62 -7.28 9.99
N PRO A 42 -5.10 -8.50 10.22
CA PRO A 42 -5.91 -9.72 10.16
C PRO A 42 -7.10 -9.74 11.12
N ALA A 43 -7.04 -8.98 12.22
CA ALA A 43 -8.15 -8.85 13.17
C ALA A 43 -9.38 -8.13 12.58
N SER A 44 -9.23 -7.45 11.44
CA SER A 44 -10.31 -6.79 10.69
C SER A 44 -10.98 -7.70 9.66
N ASP A 45 -10.48 -8.93 9.47
CA ASP A 45 -11.11 -9.90 8.56
C ASP A 45 -12.39 -10.49 9.18
N ASP A 46 -13.35 -10.80 8.31
CA ASP A 46 -14.43 -11.74 8.60
C ASP A 46 -14.36 -12.86 7.56
N ARG A 47 -13.62 -13.92 7.89
CA ARG A 47 -13.36 -15.02 6.96
C ARG A 47 -14.58 -15.88 6.70
N GLU A 48 -15.52 -15.95 7.64
CA GLU A 48 -16.77 -16.68 7.45
C GLU A 48 -17.64 -16.01 6.37
N LEU A 49 -17.55 -14.68 6.27
CA LEU A 49 -18.20 -13.89 5.22
C LEU A 49 -17.33 -13.68 3.96
N GLY A 50 -16.11 -14.23 3.92
CA GLY A 50 -15.18 -14.05 2.82
C GLY A 50 -14.57 -12.64 2.72
N LEU A 51 -14.65 -11.85 3.79
CA LEU A 51 -14.07 -10.52 3.89
C LEU A 51 -12.61 -10.63 4.36
N VAL A 52 -11.73 -10.82 3.38
CA VAL A 52 -10.27 -10.85 3.59
C VAL A 52 -9.64 -9.62 2.96
N HIS A 53 -8.98 -8.81 3.77
CA HIS A 53 -8.48 -7.49 3.39
C HIS A 53 -6.95 -7.48 3.21
N ASP A 54 -6.39 -8.54 2.63
CA ASP A 54 -4.95 -8.74 2.45
C ASP A 54 -4.41 -8.22 1.11
N HIS A 55 -5.19 -7.39 0.40
CA HIS A 55 -4.85 -6.92 -0.93
C HIS A 55 -5.36 -5.51 -1.24
N ALA A 56 -4.61 -4.81 -2.08
CA ALA A 56 -5.00 -3.58 -2.74
C ALA A 56 -4.35 -3.51 -4.11
N TYR A 57 -5.17 -3.33 -5.14
CA TYR A 57 -4.75 -3.19 -6.54
C TYR A 57 -3.84 -4.33 -7.02
N TRP A 58 -2.54 -4.10 -7.08
CA TRP A 58 -1.52 -5.04 -7.55
C TRP A 58 -0.62 -5.57 -6.43
N VAL A 59 -0.94 -5.26 -5.17
CA VAL A 59 -0.36 -5.82 -3.95
C VAL A 59 -1.39 -6.77 -3.34
N SER A 60 -1.00 -8.00 -2.98
CA SER A 60 -1.94 -9.00 -2.43
C SER A 60 -1.25 -10.01 -1.51
N GLU A 61 -2.04 -10.89 -0.88
CA GLU A 61 -1.56 -11.99 -0.04
C GLU A 61 -0.61 -11.53 1.07
N ILE A 62 -0.87 -10.34 1.61
CA ILE A 62 -0.04 -9.78 2.67
C ILE A 62 -0.18 -10.65 3.91
N ARG A 63 0.94 -11.06 4.49
CA ARG A 63 0.98 -11.75 5.79
C ARG A 63 1.91 -10.99 6.71
N PRO A 64 1.44 -10.51 7.88
CA PRO A 64 2.31 -9.86 8.83
C PRO A 64 3.35 -10.83 9.41
N ALA A 65 4.50 -10.32 9.82
CA ALA A 65 5.51 -11.11 10.51
C ALA A 65 5.19 -11.35 11.99
N GLY A 66 4.30 -10.56 12.59
CA GLY A 66 3.92 -10.71 13.99
C GLY A 66 5.05 -10.34 14.95
N THR A 67 5.99 -9.53 14.46
CA THR A 67 7.15 -9.00 15.17
C THR A 67 6.90 -7.59 15.70
N GLN A 68 5.65 -7.11 15.61
CA GLN A 68 5.24 -5.76 15.99
C GLN A 68 5.98 -5.31 17.27
N PRO A 69 6.80 -4.25 17.18
CA PRO A 69 7.43 -3.69 18.36
C PRO A 69 6.34 -3.23 19.32
N ASP A 70 6.58 -3.42 20.61
CA ASP A 70 5.95 -2.63 21.66
C ASP A 70 6.09 -1.16 21.23
N ASP A 71 5.00 -0.41 21.11
CA ASP A 71 5.03 0.97 20.57
C ASP A 71 5.75 1.96 21.51
N GLY A 72 6.36 1.46 22.58
CA GLY A 72 7.15 2.20 23.54
C GLY A 72 6.30 3.11 24.43
N THR A 73 4.98 3.10 24.27
CA THR A 73 4.06 3.85 25.12
C THR A 73 3.81 3.04 26.38
N ALA A 74 4.75 3.10 27.33
CA ALA A 74 4.43 2.71 28.70
C ALA A 74 3.19 3.52 29.13
N PRO A 75 2.15 2.89 29.69
CA PRO A 75 1.08 3.65 30.31
C PRO A 75 1.70 4.45 31.46
N ASP A 76 1.77 5.77 31.30
CA ASP A 76 1.93 6.63 32.45
C ASP A 76 0.78 6.30 33.42
N ASP A 77 1.13 6.23 34.70
CA ASP A 77 0.25 6.35 35.86
C ASP A 77 -1.13 5.64 35.82
N GLY A 78 -1.10 4.30 35.76
CA GLY A 78 -2.20 3.47 36.29
C GLY A 78 -3.38 3.22 35.35
N ALA A 79 -3.22 3.48 34.06
CA ALA A 79 -4.17 3.02 33.05
C ALA A 79 -4.15 1.47 32.94
N ALA A 80 -5.33 0.89 32.70
CA ALA A 80 -5.52 -0.55 32.51
C ALA A 80 -4.50 -1.11 31.51
N VAL A 81 -4.06 -2.36 31.73
CA VAL A 81 -3.17 -3.09 30.81
C VAL A 81 -3.73 -2.93 29.40
N ALA A 82 -3.03 -2.19 28.54
CA ALA A 82 -3.46 -1.97 27.18
C ALA A 82 -3.57 -3.34 26.51
N GLU A 83 -4.73 -3.65 25.93
CA GLU A 83 -4.88 -4.82 25.07
C GLU A 83 -3.75 -4.77 24.03
N PRO A 84 -3.01 -5.87 23.80
CA PRO A 84 -1.92 -5.86 22.85
C PRO A 84 -2.45 -5.38 21.49
N ALA A 85 -1.78 -4.38 20.92
CA ALA A 85 -2.17 -3.85 19.63
C ALA A 85 -2.26 -4.98 18.60
N PRO A 86 -3.29 -4.99 17.73
CA PRO A 86 -3.46 -6.06 16.77
C PRO A 86 -2.29 -6.06 15.78
N VAL A 87 -1.83 -7.27 15.45
CA VAL A 87 -0.77 -7.49 14.46
C VAL A 87 -1.12 -6.79 13.14
N LYS A 88 -0.15 -6.05 12.58
CA LYS A 88 -0.34 -5.23 11.38
C LYS A 88 0.90 -5.28 10.49
N GLY A 89 0.71 -5.63 9.22
CA GLY A 89 1.73 -5.48 8.18
C GLY A 89 1.45 -4.26 7.31
N LEU A 90 2.47 -3.46 6.99
CA LEU A 90 2.37 -2.33 6.06
C LEU A 90 3.25 -2.59 4.84
N VAL A 91 2.66 -2.40 3.66
CA VAL A 91 3.35 -2.43 2.38
C VAL A 91 3.20 -1.06 1.72
N ASP A 92 4.31 -0.41 1.44
CA ASP A 92 4.40 0.77 0.60
C ASP A 92 5.15 0.37 -0.69
N ALA A 93 4.50 0.53 -1.84
CA ALA A 93 4.99 -0.01 -3.09
C ALA A 93 4.84 1.01 -4.23
N PHE A 94 5.97 1.44 -4.78
CA PHE A 94 6.04 2.44 -5.84
C PHE A 94 6.63 1.87 -7.13
N SER A 95 5.87 1.93 -8.23
CA SER A 95 6.33 1.49 -9.55
C SER A 95 6.75 2.65 -10.44
N HIS A 96 8.01 2.63 -10.87
CA HIS A 96 8.55 3.54 -11.87
C HIS A 96 8.06 3.23 -13.29
N GLY A 97 7.36 2.09 -13.49
CA GLY A 97 6.86 1.66 -14.80
C GLY A 97 5.77 2.58 -15.37
N PHE A 98 5.19 3.45 -14.55
CA PHE A 98 4.16 4.41 -14.95
C PHE A 98 4.69 5.76 -15.42
N GLY A 99 5.95 6.09 -15.12
CA GLY A 99 6.51 7.42 -15.42
C GLY A 99 5.84 8.56 -14.66
N ARG A 100 5.22 8.26 -13.52
CA ARG A 100 4.47 9.20 -12.69
C ARG A 100 4.94 9.12 -11.25
N GLY A 101 5.23 10.27 -10.64
CA GLY A 101 5.55 10.38 -9.22
C GLY A 101 4.34 10.81 -8.37
N ASP A 102 4.55 10.82 -7.06
CA ASP A 102 3.52 11.24 -6.12
C ASP A 102 3.17 12.71 -6.27
N ALA A 103 1.87 12.99 -6.26
CA ALA A 103 1.37 14.35 -6.24
C ALA A 103 1.74 15.00 -4.90
N PRO A 104 2.33 16.22 -4.89
CA PRO A 104 2.55 16.94 -3.65
C PRO A 104 1.20 17.22 -3.01
N SER A 105 1.09 16.98 -1.71
CA SER A 105 -0.12 17.30 -0.96
C SER A 105 0.10 18.53 -0.08
N THR A 106 -0.92 19.37 0.04
CA THR A 106 -0.91 20.56 0.88
C THR A 106 -2.08 20.48 1.86
N ARG A 107 -1.79 20.64 3.15
CA ARG A 107 -2.85 20.77 4.17
C ARG A 107 -3.48 22.15 4.08
N GLY A 108 -4.78 22.22 4.21
CA GLY A 108 -5.53 23.47 4.23
C GLY A 108 -6.49 23.54 5.41
N LEU A 109 -6.90 24.77 5.70
CA LEU A 109 -7.99 25.07 6.61
C LEU A 109 -9.06 25.82 5.83
N GLY A 110 -10.30 25.42 6.01
CA GLY A 110 -11.47 26.10 5.47
C GLY A 110 -12.48 26.40 6.57
N SER A 111 -13.58 27.02 6.21
CA SER A 111 -14.74 27.15 7.08
C SER A 111 -16.01 27.11 6.24
N GLY A 112 -17.10 26.67 6.86
CA GLY A 112 -18.43 26.71 6.26
C GLY A 112 -19.49 26.94 7.33
N THR A 113 -20.72 27.19 6.90
CA THR A 113 -21.83 27.60 7.78
C THR A 113 -23.01 26.64 7.77
N GLU A 114 -23.04 25.69 6.85
CA GLU A 114 -24.16 24.77 6.62
C GLU A 114 -23.71 23.31 6.82
N PRO A 115 -24.53 22.46 7.47
CA PRO A 115 -25.78 22.77 8.18
C PRO A 115 -25.56 23.48 9.54
N LEU A 116 -24.30 23.63 9.97
CA LEU A 116 -23.85 24.42 11.12
C LEU A 116 -22.48 25.03 10.81
N PRO A 117 -22.06 26.10 11.51
CA PRO A 117 -20.70 26.59 11.44
C PRO A 117 -19.65 25.53 11.75
N TYR A 118 -18.68 25.35 10.86
CA TYR A 118 -17.58 24.41 11.02
C TYR A 118 -16.24 25.00 10.57
N THR A 119 -15.16 24.51 11.16
CA THR A 119 -13.81 24.65 10.64
C THR A 119 -13.47 23.38 9.89
N GLU A 120 -13.06 23.52 8.65
CA GLU A 120 -12.64 22.41 7.80
C GLU A 120 -11.13 22.20 7.95
N VAL A 121 -10.73 20.94 8.12
CA VAL A 121 -9.35 20.52 7.90
C VAL A 121 -9.34 19.71 6.61
N ASN A 122 -8.65 20.20 5.60
CA ASN A 122 -8.61 19.54 4.30
C ASN A 122 -7.18 19.30 3.81
N ARG A 123 -7.11 18.55 2.72
CA ARG A 123 -5.88 18.29 2.00
C ARG A 123 -6.19 18.38 0.52
N THR A 124 -5.37 19.13 -0.20
CA THR A 124 -5.41 19.20 -1.65
C THR A 124 -4.17 18.52 -2.22
N TRP A 125 -4.30 17.98 -3.43
CA TRP A 125 -3.21 17.33 -4.14
C TRP A 125 -2.94 18.11 -5.42
N GLY A 126 -1.66 18.43 -5.64
CA GLY A 126 -1.19 19.00 -6.88
C GLY A 126 -1.20 17.99 -8.03
N PRO A 127 -0.75 18.39 -9.23
CA PRO A 127 -0.57 17.45 -10.33
C PRO A 127 0.54 16.43 -10.00
N HIS A 128 0.39 15.21 -10.49
CA HIS A 128 1.46 14.23 -10.42
C HIS A 128 2.65 14.65 -11.30
N PRO A 129 3.88 14.70 -10.77
CA PRO A 129 5.06 14.96 -11.58
C PRO A 129 5.33 13.80 -12.55
N SER A 130 5.90 14.12 -13.71
CA SER A 130 6.46 13.11 -14.63
C SER A 130 7.86 12.72 -14.17
N ILE A 131 8.14 11.42 -14.15
CA ILE A 131 9.45 10.86 -13.83
C ILE A 131 9.92 9.95 -14.96
N PRO A 132 11.23 9.65 -15.07
CA PRO A 132 11.72 8.68 -16.04
C PRO A 132 11.03 7.33 -15.85
N VAL A 133 10.52 6.75 -16.95
CA VAL A 133 9.99 5.38 -16.93
C VAL A 133 11.14 4.40 -16.74
N ALA A 134 11.01 3.50 -15.76
CA ALA A 134 12.01 2.46 -15.51
C ALA A 134 11.36 1.13 -15.13
N ASN A 135 12.04 0.02 -15.44
CA ASN A 135 11.66 -1.31 -14.95
C ASN A 135 12.15 -1.49 -13.50
N ARG A 136 11.57 -0.68 -12.60
CA ARG A 136 11.98 -0.54 -11.21
C ARG A 136 10.78 -0.49 -10.28
N LEU A 137 10.87 -1.22 -9.18
CA LEU A 137 9.95 -1.20 -8.05
C LEU A 137 10.72 -0.73 -6.80
N ASP A 138 10.14 0.19 -6.05
CA ASP A 138 10.59 0.51 -4.70
C ASP A 138 9.56 -0.05 -3.71
N LEU A 139 10.03 -0.71 -2.65
CA LEU A 139 9.22 -1.33 -1.60
C LEU A 139 9.71 -0.87 -0.23
N GLU A 140 8.78 -0.47 0.63
CA GLU A 140 8.99 -0.36 2.07
C GLU A 140 8.03 -1.34 2.78
N LEU A 141 8.59 -2.17 3.67
CA LEU A 141 7.89 -3.27 4.31
C LEU A 141 8.05 -3.17 5.84
N THR A 142 6.95 -3.02 6.55
CA THR A 142 6.92 -2.96 8.03
C THR A 142 6.11 -4.12 8.57
N ASP A 143 6.76 -4.99 9.36
CA ASP A 143 6.20 -6.23 9.92
C ASP A 143 5.53 -7.12 8.83
N VAL A 144 6.19 -7.32 7.69
CA VAL A 144 5.67 -8.13 6.57
C VAL A 144 6.48 -9.41 6.39
N ARG A 145 5.83 -10.56 6.59
CA ARG A 145 6.39 -11.88 6.33
C ARG A 145 6.29 -12.28 4.86
N SER A 146 5.17 -11.99 4.21
CA SER A 146 5.03 -12.27 2.77
C SER A 146 4.11 -11.28 2.08
N VAL A 147 4.38 -11.00 0.80
CA VAL A 147 3.51 -10.21 -0.09
C VAL A 147 3.69 -10.61 -1.56
N ASP A 148 2.61 -10.59 -2.32
CA ASP A 148 2.58 -10.80 -3.76
C ASP A 148 2.46 -9.46 -4.51
N ILE A 149 3.30 -9.26 -5.54
CA ILE A 149 3.31 -8.09 -6.41
C ILE A 149 2.99 -8.49 -7.85
N ALA A 150 1.83 -8.06 -8.36
CA ALA A 150 1.40 -8.34 -9.74
C ALA A 150 2.12 -7.42 -10.75
N LEU A 151 3.25 -7.89 -11.31
CA LEU A 151 4.13 -7.09 -12.18
C LEU A 151 3.41 -6.46 -13.38
N SER A 152 2.51 -7.20 -14.03
CA SER A 152 1.78 -6.71 -15.21
C SER A 152 0.94 -5.48 -14.89
N ARG A 153 0.27 -5.48 -13.73
CA ARG A 153 -0.56 -4.37 -13.24
C ARG A 153 0.29 -3.22 -12.72
N ALA A 154 1.46 -3.52 -12.18
CA ALA A 154 2.48 -2.52 -11.82
C ALA A 154 3.28 -1.99 -13.03
N ARG A 155 2.98 -2.38 -14.28
CA ARG A 155 3.74 -2.00 -15.50
C ARG A 155 5.23 -2.37 -15.48
N LEU A 156 5.56 -3.50 -14.85
CA LEU A 156 6.91 -4.05 -14.79
C LEU A 156 7.04 -5.25 -15.73
N ASN A 157 8.18 -5.34 -16.41
CA ASN A 157 8.45 -6.35 -17.43
C ASN A 157 9.40 -7.45 -16.89
N PRO A 158 8.92 -8.68 -16.66
CA PRO A 158 9.75 -9.79 -16.17
C PRO A 158 10.74 -10.33 -17.23
N ARG A 159 10.66 -9.87 -18.49
CA ARG A 159 11.57 -10.27 -19.58
C ARG A 159 12.72 -9.29 -19.80
N ALA A 160 12.78 -8.21 -19.04
CA ALA A 160 13.89 -7.28 -19.00
C ALA A 160 14.53 -7.31 -17.61
N VAL A 161 15.71 -6.70 -17.45
CA VAL A 161 16.29 -6.54 -16.11
C VAL A 161 15.32 -5.72 -15.26
N LEU A 162 14.87 -6.30 -14.16
CA LEU A 162 13.98 -5.67 -13.19
C LEU A 162 14.79 -5.35 -11.93
N THR A 163 14.71 -4.11 -11.46
CA THR A 163 15.33 -3.70 -10.19
C THR A 163 14.25 -3.55 -9.13
N VAL A 164 14.46 -4.15 -7.97
CA VAL A 164 13.62 -3.95 -6.78
C VAL A 164 14.51 -3.39 -5.69
N ARG A 165 14.21 -2.17 -5.22
CA ARG A 165 14.79 -1.65 -3.98
C ARG A 165 13.81 -1.98 -2.87
N ALA A 166 14.27 -2.65 -1.82
CA ALA A 166 13.44 -3.01 -0.69
C ALA A 166 14.09 -2.53 0.60
N GLU A 167 13.31 -1.77 1.38
CA GLU A 167 13.59 -1.46 2.78
C GLU A 167 12.62 -2.26 3.65
N ALA A 168 13.15 -3.06 4.57
CA ALA A 168 12.33 -3.90 5.44
C ALA A 168 12.82 -3.90 6.88
N ASP A 169 11.91 -3.97 7.85
CA ASP A 169 12.26 -4.12 9.28
C ASP A 169 12.35 -5.59 9.74
N SER A 170 11.81 -6.50 8.94
CA SER A 170 11.63 -7.91 9.24
C SER A 170 12.04 -8.78 8.05
N ALA A 171 12.46 -10.01 8.33
CA ALA A 171 12.73 -10.99 7.28
C ALA A 171 11.41 -11.52 6.72
N GLY A 172 11.38 -11.76 5.41
CA GLY A 172 10.16 -12.19 4.73
C GLY A 172 10.40 -12.56 3.28
N GLU A 173 9.33 -12.60 2.51
CA GLU A 173 9.35 -13.00 1.10
C GLU A 173 8.48 -12.08 0.25
N VAL A 174 8.97 -11.73 -0.94
CA VAL A 174 8.19 -10.98 -1.93
C VAL A 174 8.06 -11.84 -3.17
N LEU A 175 6.85 -12.28 -3.50
CA LEU A 175 6.59 -12.90 -4.80
C LEU A 175 6.39 -11.83 -5.85
N LEU A 176 7.29 -11.78 -6.82
CA LEU A 176 7.09 -11.02 -8.05
C LEU A 176 6.24 -11.87 -9.00
N ALA A 177 4.93 -11.65 -9.01
CA ALA A 177 3.99 -12.45 -9.80
C ALA A 177 4.06 -12.06 -11.30
N GLY A 178 4.46 -13.02 -12.13
CA GLY A 178 4.66 -12.82 -13.56
C GLY A 178 5.37 -13.98 -14.25
N ARG A 179 5.44 -13.94 -15.59
CA ARG A 179 6.12 -14.97 -16.38
C ARG A 179 7.58 -14.60 -16.61
N PHE A 180 8.47 -15.19 -15.84
CA PHE A 180 9.92 -15.11 -16.03
C PHE A 180 10.41 -16.14 -17.04
N ARG A 181 11.61 -15.92 -17.60
CA ARG A 181 12.25 -16.89 -18.48
C ARG A 181 13.04 -17.89 -17.63
N ASP A 182 13.11 -19.14 -18.08
CA ASP A 182 13.97 -20.14 -17.44
C ASP A 182 15.42 -19.67 -17.40
N GLY A 183 16.12 -19.90 -16.29
CA GLY A 183 17.47 -19.40 -16.09
C GLY A 183 17.56 -17.91 -15.70
N THR A 184 16.43 -17.29 -15.32
CA THR A 184 16.45 -15.98 -14.64
C THR A 184 17.28 -16.09 -13.35
N ARG A 185 18.16 -15.11 -13.12
CA ARG A 185 19.00 -15.03 -11.93
C ARG A 185 18.57 -13.87 -11.06
N VAL A 186 18.68 -14.03 -9.75
CA VAL A 186 18.46 -12.96 -8.77
C VAL A 186 19.80 -12.58 -8.13
N LEU A 187 20.09 -11.29 -8.11
CA LEU A 187 21.23 -10.73 -7.41
C LEU A 187 20.71 -9.86 -6.26
N ARG A 188 21.22 -10.03 -5.04
CA ARG A 188 21.05 -9.08 -3.93
C ARG A 188 22.36 -8.34 -3.72
N ASP A 189 22.33 -7.02 -3.83
CA ASP A 189 23.49 -6.13 -3.70
C ASP A 189 24.66 -6.56 -4.61
N GLY A 190 24.32 -6.99 -5.82
CA GLY A 190 25.27 -7.47 -6.83
C GLY A 190 25.76 -8.90 -6.67
N LYS A 191 25.40 -9.60 -5.59
CA LYS A 191 25.77 -11.01 -5.36
C LYS A 191 24.62 -11.94 -5.74
N PRO A 192 24.87 -13.02 -6.49
CA PRO A 192 23.85 -14.04 -6.74
C PRO A 192 23.30 -14.62 -5.45
N ILE A 193 21.98 -14.81 -5.41
CA ILE A 193 21.28 -15.50 -4.32
C ILE A 193 20.39 -16.59 -4.91
N GLU A 194 20.10 -17.60 -4.10
CA GLU A 194 19.04 -18.56 -4.40
C GLU A 194 17.68 -17.85 -4.22
N ALA A 195 16.83 -17.97 -5.23
CA ALA A 195 15.48 -17.42 -5.24
C ALA A 195 14.55 -18.46 -5.86
N GLU A 196 13.42 -18.73 -5.22
CA GLU A 196 12.45 -19.68 -5.75
C GLU A 196 11.86 -19.10 -7.05
N SER A 197 11.91 -19.89 -8.13
CA SER A 197 11.35 -19.51 -9.41
C SER A 197 10.37 -20.59 -9.84
N GLY A 198 9.15 -20.20 -10.18
CA GLY A 198 8.09 -21.13 -10.53
C GLY A 198 7.05 -20.54 -11.49
N PRO A 199 5.97 -21.29 -11.78
CA PRO A 199 4.93 -20.85 -12.71
C PRO A 199 4.24 -19.54 -12.32
N ARG A 200 4.22 -19.22 -11.03
CA ARG A 200 3.63 -17.98 -10.48
C ARG A 200 4.54 -16.76 -10.63
N GLY A 201 5.87 -16.94 -10.63
CA GLY A 201 6.80 -15.83 -10.52
C GLY A 201 8.15 -16.19 -9.95
N VAL A 202 8.83 -15.18 -9.43
CA VAL A 202 10.10 -15.29 -8.70
C VAL A 202 9.87 -14.76 -7.28
N THR A 203 10.19 -15.57 -6.27
CA THR A 203 10.13 -15.19 -4.86
C THR A 203 11.47 -14.66 -4.40
N LEU A 204 11.51 -13.42 -3.94
CA LEU A 204 12.68 -12.78 -3.37
C LEU A 204 12.73 -13.03 -1.86
N PRO A 205 13.80 -13.63 -1.31
CA PRO A 205 13.99 -13.66 0.14
C PRO A 205 14.41 -12.26 0.61
N ILE A 206 13.52 -11.62 1.37
CA ILE A 206 13.73 -10.31 1.97
C ILE A 206 14.44 -10.46 3.30
N VAL A 207 15.47 -9.64 3.51
CA VAL A 207 16.18 -9.53 4.77
C VAL A 207 16.04 -8.09 5.29
N PRO A 208 16.04 -7.87 6.62
CA PRO A 208 15.94 -6.53 7.20
C PRO A 208 17.06 -5.60 6.71
N GLY A 209 16.71 -4.33 6.50
CA GLY A 209 17.59 -3.28 5.98
C GLY A 209 17.21 -2.83 4.56
N ASP A 210 18.05 -1.97 3.98
CA ASP A 210 17.94 -1.49 2.60
C ASP A 210 18.78 -2.37 1.67
N HIS A 211 18.12 -3.04 0.73
CA HIS A 211 18.74 -3.95 -0.22
C HIS A 211 18.24 -3.72 -1.64
N THR A 212 19.14 -3.89 -2.61
CA THR A 212 18.79 -3.86 -4.03
C THR A 212 18.81 -5.26 -4.62
N TYR A 213 17.66 -5.70 -5.12
CA TYR A 213 17.50 -6.94 -5.87
C TYR A 213 17.50 -6.63 -7.37
N LYS A 214 18.29 -7.36 -8.15
CA LYS A 214 18.24 -7.34 -9.62
C LYS A 214 17.84 -8.70 -10.13
N ILE A 215 16.73 -8.73 -10.85
CA ILE A 215 16.21 -9.92 -11.52
C ILE A 215 16.66 -9.84 -12.98
N VAL A 216 17.56 -10.73 -13.35
CA VAL A 216 18.29 -10.71 -14.62
C VAL A 216 17.84 -11.90 -15.46
N PRO A 217 17.07 -11.68 -16.54
CA PRO A 217 16.74 -12.74 -17.49
C PRO A 217 18.01 -13.36 -18.10
N PRO A 218 17.94 -14.61 -18.61
CA PRO A 218 19.05 -15.19 -19.36
C PRO A 218 19.41 -14.32 -20.58
N GLY A 219 20.69 -14.35 -20.95
CA GLY A 219 21.16 -13.74 -22.20
C GLY A 219 20.41 -14.29 -23.41
N ARG A 220 20.36 -13.51 -24.50
CA ARG A 220 19.86 -14.00 -25.79
C ARG A 220 20.81 -15.04 -26.39
#